data_AF-A0A8S3GNB0-F1
#
_entry.id   AF-A0A8S3GNB0-F1
#
_cell.length_a   1.000
_cell.length_b   1.000
_cell.length_c   1.000
_cell.angle_alpha   90.00
_cell.angle_beta   90.00
_cell.angle_gamma   90.00
#
_symmetry.space_group_name_H-M   'P 1'
#
loop_
_entity.id
_entity.type
_entity.pdbx_description
1 polymer ?
#
loop_
_entity_poly.entity_id
_entity_poly.type
_entity_poly.pdbx_seq_one_letter_code
_entity_poly.pdbx_strand_id
1 'polypeptide(L)'
;SFSRAVEDDPYEIVFDDKLDDQLALQDNIDGEWVHLMTAGPLTVNYIGNLLVLASRRDFPLTRPPQFVFQHIKDPDSFRATISQVTGSMYSALLGAHTAMDRIQLNVQQVPNHIKTALKLVL
;
A
#
# COMPACT_ATOMS: atom_id res chain seq x y z
N SER A 1 52.37 -9.26 35.07
CA SER A 1 51.48 -9.75 34.00
C SER A 1 50.13 -10.07 34.63
N PHE A 2 49.13 -9.22 34.41
CA PHE A 2 47.75 -9.56 34.72
C PHE A 2 46.89 -9.02 33.59
N SER A 3 46.65 -9.87 32.59
CA SER A 3 45.71 -9.61 31.51
C SER A 3 44.32 -9.78 32.12
N ARG A 4 43.61 -8.67 32.33
CA ARG A 4 42.23 -8.68 32.80
C ARG A 4 41.36 -9.01 31.58
N ALA A 5 40.79 -10.21 31.55
CA ALA A 5 39.71 -10.51 30.63
C ALA A 5 38.57 -9.52 30.94
N VAL A 6 38.17 -8.74 29.94
CA VAL A 6 36.92 -7.98 29.97
C VAL A 6 35.83 -9.04 29.91
N GLU A 7 35.16 -9.25 31.03
CA GLU A 7 34.01 -10.13 31.13
C GLU A 7 32.84 -9.31 30.57
N ASP A 8 32.47 -9.58 29.31
CA ASP A 8 31.37 -8.88 28.63
C ASP A 8 30.09 -9.04 29.44
N ASP A 9 29.42 -7.91 29.72
CA ASP A 9 28.24 -7.86 30.57
C ASP A 9 27.11 -8.69 29.91
N PRO A 10 26.63 -9.78 30.55
CA PRO A 10 25.62 -10.66 29.96
C PRO A 10 24.29 -9.97 29.69
N TYR A 11 24.08 -8.76 30.22
CA TYR A 11 22.92 -7.93 29.91
C TYR A 11 23.10 -7.09 28.64
N GLU A 12 24.30 -6.65 28.28
CA GLU A 12 24.55 -5.89 27.03
C GLU A 12 24.22 -6.73 25.80
N ILE A 13 24.65 -8.00 25.78
CA ILE A 13 24.42 -8.94 24.67
C ILE A 13 22.92 -9.25 24.49
N VAL A 14 22.13 -9.29 25.57
CA VAL A 14 20.69 -9.58 25.53
C VAL A 14 19.87 -8.38 25.05
N PHE A 15 20.32 -7.16 25.30
CA PHE A 15 19.67 -5.95 24.79
C PHE A 15 20.02 -5.68 23.33
N ASP A 16 21.24 -6.01 22.88
CA ASP A 16 21.68 -5.82 21.50
C ASP A 16 20.96 -6.78 20.53
N ASP A 17 20.96 -8.09 20.81
CA ASP A 17 20.32 -9.11 19.95
C ASP A 17 18.80 -8.88 19.81
N LYS A 18 18.11 -8.52 20.91
CA LYS A 18 16.67 -8.22 20.89
C LYS A 18 16.33 -6.91 20.21
N LEU A 19 17.25 -5.94 20.25
CA LEU A 19 17.08 -4.66 19.58
C LEU A 19 17.31 -4.84 18.08
N ASP A 20 18.34 -5.57 17.67
CA ASP A 20 18.62 -5.92 16.29
C ASP A 20 17.49 -6.75 15.67
N ASP A 21 16.93 -7.72 16.40
CA ASP A 21 15.74 -8.47 15.97
C ASP A 21 14.51 -7.56 15.82
N GLN A 22 14.30 -6.62 16.74
CA GLN A 22 13.20 -5.64 16.64
C GLN A 22 13.40 -4.66 15.49
N LEU A 23 14.64 -4.21 15.25
CA LEU A 23 15.00 -3.33 14.14
C LEU A 23 14.85 -4.05 12.79
N ALA A 24 15.25 -5.32 12.70
CA ALA A 24 15.07 -6.14 11.50
C ALA A 24 13.59 -6.43 11.21
N LEU A 25 12.77 -6.66 12.24
CA LEU A 25 11.32 -6.79 12.11
C LEU A 25 10.69 -5.46 11.68
N GLN A 26 11.12 -4.35 12.26
CA GLN A 26 10.65 -3.01 11.92
C GLN A 26 10.99 -2.64 10.46
N ASP A 27 12.21 -2.94 10.00
CA ASP A 27 12.67 -2.67 8.62
C ASP A 27 11.89 -3.51 7.58
N ASN A 28 11.56 -4.76 7.93
CA ASN A 28 10.72 -5.62 7.08
C ASN A 28 9.28 -5.12 6.98
N ILE A 29 8.71 -4.70 8.12
CA ILE A 29 7.38 -4.07 8.18
C ILE A 29 7.36 -2.78 7.34
N ASP A 30 8.36 -1.91 7.50
CA ASP A 30 8.44 -0.64 6.78
C ASP A 30 8.61 -0.87 5.27
N GLY A 31 9.40 -1.85 4.85
CA GLY A 31 9.55 -2.25 3.46
C GLY A 31 8.25 -2.75 2.82
N GLU A 32 7.49 -3.59 3.52
CA GLU A 32 6.18 -4.08 3.05
C GLU A 32 5.16 -2.94 2.93
N TRP A 33 5.08 -2.05 3.93
CA TRP A 33 4.21 -0.89 3.89
C TRP A 33 4.54 0.07 2.75
N VAL A 34 5.82 0.34 2.50
CA VAL A 34 6.27 1.15 1.36
C VAL A 34 5.85 0.51 0.04
N HIS A 35 5.98 -0.81 -0.10
CA HIS A 35 5.53 -1.52 -1.30
C HIS A 35 4.01 -1.38 -1.52
N LEU A 36 3.21 -1.55 -0.47
CA LEU A 36 1.76 -1.39 -0.53
C LEU A 36 1.33 0.05 -0.87
N MET A 37 2.04 1.05 -0.34
CA MET A 37 1.73 2.47 -0.57
C MET A 37 2.19 2.96 -1.95
N THR A 38 3.28 2.42 -2.49
CA THR A 38 3.80 2.80 -3.81
C THR A 38 2.95 2.27 -4.98
N ALA A 39 2.18 1.20 -4.77
CA ALA A 39 1.32 0.60 -5.79
C ALA A 39 0.31 1.60 -6.39
N GLY A 40 -0.28 2.49 -5.58
CA GLY A 40 -1.25 3.50 -6.03
C GLY A 40 -0.64 4.49 -7.03
N PRO A 41 0.39 5.27 -6.63
CA PRO A 41 1.08 6.20 -7.54
C PRO A 41 1.65 5.54 -8.80
N LEU A 42 2.21 4.33 -8.69
CA LEU A 42 2.74 3.59 -9.85
C LEU A 42 1.64 3.24 -10.85
N THR A 43 0.48 2.79 -10.37
CA THR A 43 -0.67 2.47 -11.23
C THR A 43 -1.13 3.71 -12.01
N VAL A 44 -1.19 4.87 -11.35
CA VAL A 44 -1.52 6.15 -12.00
C VAL A 44 -0.49 6.51 -13.07
N ASN A 45 0.81 6.29 -12.79
CA ASN A 45 1.87 6.54 -13.77
C ASN A 45 1.71 5.65 -15.02
N TYR A 46 1.49 4.34 -14.84
CA TYR A 46 1.31 3.42 -15.96
C TYR A 46 0.08 3.77 -16.80
N ILE A 47 -1.07 4.02 -16.18
CA ILE A 47 -2.28 4.43 -16.89
C ILE A 47 -2.08 5.77 -17.61
N GLY A 48 -1.39 6.73 -16.99
CA GLY A 48 -1.05 8.00 -17.62
C GLY A 48 -0.22 7.81 -18.90
N ASN A 49 0.80 6.96 -18.86
CA ASN A 49 1.61 6.62 -20.03
C ASN A 49 0.77 5.95 -21.12
N LEU A 50 -0.11 5.01 -20.76
CA LEU A 50 -1.02 4.36 -21.71
C LEU A 50 -2.02 5.34 -22.32
N LEU A 51 -2.51 6.32 -21.56
CA LEU A 51 -3.41 7.37 -22.04
C LEU A 51 -2.73 8.24 -23.10
N VAL A 52 -1.47 8.62 -22.86
CA VAL A 52 -0.65 9.35 -23.83
C VAL A 52 -0.46 8.54 -25.11
N LEU A 53 -0.20 7.24 -25.00
CA LEU A 53 -0.10 6.36 -26.16
C LEU A 53 -1.43 6.26 -26.93
N ALA A 54 -2.54 6.09 -26.22
CA ALA A 54 -3.89 6.05 -26.78
C ALA A 54 -4.31 7.37 -27.46
N SER A 55 -3.75 8.51 -27.02
CA SER A 55 -3.99 9.80 -27.67
C SER A 55 -3.37 9.89 -29.07
N ARG A 56 -2.28 9.15 -29.32
CA ARG A 56 -1.54 9.17 -30.58
C ARG A 56 -2.07 8.17 -31.61
N ARG A 57 -2.50 7.00 -31.15
CA ARG A 57 -2.98 5.92 -32.01
C ARG A 57 -4.08 5.15 -31.33
N ASP A 58 -5.17 4.95 -32.07
CA ASP A 58 -6.25 4.07 -31.67
C ASP A 58 -6.11 2.72 -32.41
N PHE A 59 -6.39 1.63 -31.73
CA PHE A 59 -6.28 0.27 -32.27
C PHE A 59 -7.14 -0.70 -31.45
N PRO A 60 -7.59 -1.81 -32.04
CA PRO A 60 -8.37 -2.81 -31.31
C PRO A 60 -7.48 -3.65 -30.38
N LEU A 61 -8.05 -4.13 -29.29
CA LEU A 61 -7.39 -5.09 -28.40
C LEU A 61 -7.24 -6.45 -29.11
N THR A 62 -6.06 -7.05 -28.97
CA THR A 62 -5.82 -8.40 -29.45
C THR A 62 -6.40 -9.41 -28.47
N ARG A 63 -7.12 -10.42 -28.97
CA ARG A 63 -7.70 -11.49 -28.15
C ARG A 63 -7.37 -12.88 -28.73
N PRO A 64 -7.11 -13.88 -27.87
CA PRO A 64 -7.03 -15.27 -28.31
C PRO A 64 -8.37 -15.76 -28.91
N PRO A 65 -8.34 -16.80 -29.77
CA PRO A 65 -9.56 -17.48 -30.18
C PRO A 65 -10.30 -17.96 -28.92
N GLN A 66 -11.62 -17.68 -28.84
CA GLN A 66 -12.52 -18.00 -27.71
C GLN A 66 -12.50 -17.04 -26.51
N PHE A 67 -11.65 -16.01 -26.47
CA PHE A 67 -11.69 -15.04 -25.37
C PHE A 67 -12.79 -13.98 -25.57
N VAL A 68 -13.63 -13.77 -24.56
CA VAL A 68 -14.68 -12.75 -24.55
C VAL A 68 -14.37 -11.74 -23.45
N PHE A 69 -14.36 -10.46 -23.81
CA PHE A 69 -14.19 -9.38 -22.83
C PHE A 69 -15.46 -9.26 -21.97
N GLN A 70 -15.36 -9.56 -20.68
CA GLN A 70 -16.49 -9.47 -19.75
C GLN A 70 -16.78 -8.04 -19.28
N HIS A 71 -15.72 -7.26 -19.08
CA HIS A 71 -15.82 -5.93 -18.46
C HIS A 71 -15.48 -4.78 -19.41
N ILE A 72 -14.88 -5.06 -20.57
CA ILE A 72 -14.56 -4.03 -21.58
C ILE A 72 -15.75 -3.83 -22.49
N LYS A 73 -16.20 -2.59 -22.63
CA LYS A 73 -17.39 -2.24 -23.43
C LYS A 73 -17.08 -2.10 -24.91
N ASP A 74 -15.94 -1.51 -25.24
CA ASP A 74 -15.52 -1.24 -26.60
C ASP A 74 -14.08 -1.73 -26.80
N PRO A 75 -13.89 -3.03 -27.13
CA PRO A 75 -12.58 -3.60 -27.34
C PRO A 75 -11.97 -3.21 -28.69
N ASP A 76 -12.75 -2.62 -29.60
CA ASP A 76 -12.28 -2.25 -30.94
C ASP A 76 -11.53 -0.91 -30.92
N SER A 77 -11.67 -0.14 -29.84
CA SER A 77 -10.89 1.08 -29.56
C SER A 77 -10.13 0.94 -28.25
N PHE A 78 -8.80 0.86 -28.34
CA PHE A 78 -7.89 0.93 -27.19
C PHE A 78 -8.10 2.22 -26.42
N ARG A 79 -8.38 3.34 -27.12
CA ARG A 79 -8.66 4.62 -26.48
C ARG A 79 -9.96 4.60 -25.67
N ALA A 80 -11.03 4.00 -26.19
CA ALA A 80 -12.28 3.84 -25.44
C ALA A 80 -12.08 2.92 -24.24
N THR A 81 -11.38 1.80 -24.44
CA THR A 81 -11.02 0.85 -23.38
C THR A 81 -10.24 1.53 -22.26
N ILE A 82 -9.15 2.23 -22.56
CA ILE A 82 -8.30 2.82 -21.53
C ILE A 82 -9.01 3.95 -20.79
N SER A 83 -9.86 4.72 -21.49
CA SER A 83 -10.72 5.74 -20.86
C SER A 83 -11.68 5.11 -19.85
N GLN A 84 -12.32 3.99 -20.22
CA GLN A 84 -13.16 3.22 -19.31
C GLN A 84 -12.37 2.73 -18.08
N VAL A 85 -11.21 2.10 -18.30
CA VAL A 85 -10.35 1.58 -17.22
C VAL A 85 -9.91 2.71 -16.29
N THR A 86 -9.56 3.87 -16.84
CA THR A 86 -9.17 5.06 -16.07
C THR A 86 -10.32 5.54 -15.18
N GLY A 87 -11.56 5.55 -15.69
CA GLY A 87 -12.74 5.90 -14.88
C GLY A 87 -13.00 4.93 -13.73
N SER A 88 -12.82 3.62 -13.97
CA SER A 88 -12.90 2.60 -12.92
C SER A 88 -11.77 2.75 -11.88
N MET A 89 -10.54 3.02 -12.33
CA MET A 89 -9.38 3.27 -11.47
C MET A 89 -9.64 4.48 -10.56
N TYR A 90 -10.13 5.59 -11.11
CA TYR A 90 -10.45 6.80 -10.34
C TYR A 90 -11.43 6.49 -9.21
N SER A 91 -12.53 5.79 -9.52
CA SER A 91 -13.54 5.41 -8.52
C SER A 91 -12.95 4.50 -7.43
N ALA A 92 -12.10 3.55 -7.80
CA ALA A 92 -11.46 2.64 -6.86
C ALA A 92 -10.49 3.36 -5.92
N LEU A 93 -9.63 4.22 -6.46
CA LEU A 93 -8.67 5.00 -5.66
C LEU A 93 -9.37 5.99 -4.73
N LEU A 94 -10.43 6.66 -5.20
CA LEU A 94 -11.22 7.55 -4.38
C LEU A 94 -11.92 6.81 -3.22
N GLY A 95 -12.46 5.62 -3.51
CA GLY A 95 -13.05 4.75 -2.49
C GLY A 95 -12.03 4.31 -1.43
N ALA A 96 -10.83 3.90 -1.87
CA ALA A 96 -9.74 3.55 -0.98
C ALA A 96 -9.31 4.74 -0.11
N HIS A 97 -9.10 5.91 -0.70
CA HIS A 97 -8.72 7.12 0.01
C HIS A 97 -9.75 7.51 1.08
N THR A 98 -11.04 7.52 0.71
CA THR A 98 -12.13 7.81 1.66
C THR A 98 -12.17 6.81 2.82
N ALA A 99 -11.92 5.52 2.54
CA ALA A 99 -11.88 4.50 3.58
C ALA A 99 -10.68 4.69 4.53
N MET A 100 -9.51 5.04 3.99
CA MET A 100 -8.31 5.37 4.78
C MET A 100 -8.57 6.58 5.69
N ASP A 101 -9.16 7.64 5.17
CA ASP A 101 -9.52 8.84 5.94
C ASP A 101 -10.48 8.49 7.10
N ARG A 102 -11.48 7.65 6.84
CA ARG A 102 -12.42 7.17 7.87
C ARG A 102 -11.71 6.38 8.97
N ILE A 103 -10.78 5.50 8.61
CA ILE A 103 -9.97 4.75 9.59
C ILE A 103 -9.17 5.72 10.45
N GLN A 104 -8.49 6.68 9.82
CA GLN A 104 -7.68 7.68 10.52
C GLN A 104 -8.53 8.48 11.52
N LEU A 105 -9.69 8.98 11.10
CA LEU A 105 -10.61 9.73 11.97
C LEU A 105 -11.13 8.88 13.14
N ASN A 106 -11.51 7.63 12.88
CA ASN A 106 -12.00 6.74 13.93
C ASN A 106 -10.91 6.40 14.95
N VAL A 107 -9.68 6.12 14.50
CA VAL A 107 -8.53 5.84 15.37
C VAL A 107 -8.20 7.05 16.26
N GLN A 108 -8.29 8.27 15.73
CA GLN A 108 -8.09 9.49 16.53
C GLN A 108 -9.08 9.63 17.71
N GLN A 109 -10.28 9.05 17.61
CA GLN A 109 -11.29 9.10 18.67
C GLN A 109 -11.12 8.01 19.74
N VAL A 110 -10.36 6.94 19.45
CA VAL A 110 -10.17 5.79 20.35
C VAL A 110 -9.71 6.21 21.77
N PRO A 111 -8.72 7.11 21.96
CA PRO A 111 -8.31 7.52 23.30
C PRO A 111 -9.42 8.20 24.10
N ASN A 112 -10.30 8.97 23.44
CA ASN A 112 -11.43 9.63 24.09
C ASN A 112 -12.50 8.62 24.50
N HIS A 113 -12.76 7.62 23.67
CA HIS A 113 -13.66 6.52 23.99
C HIS A 113 -13.15 5.71 25.19
N ILE A 114 -11.86 5.37 25.22
CA ILE A 114 -11.23 4.65 26.34
C ILE A 114 -11.31 5.47 27.63
N LYS A 115 -10.98 6.77 27.60
CA LYS A 115 -11.09 7.66 28.77
C LYS A 115 -12.51 7.71 29.32
N THR A 116 -13.50 7.77 28.44
CA THR A 116 -14.92 7.79 28.84
C THR A 116 -15.33 6.46 29.45
N ALA A 117 -14.93 5.34 28.85
CA ALA A 117 -15.21 4.01 29.38
C ALA A 117 -14.58 3.80 30.77
N LEU A 118 -13.32 4.19 30.96
CA LEU A 118 -12.64 4.10 32.26
C LEU A 118 -13.34 4.93 33.35
N LYS A 119 -13.84 6.13 33.02
CA LYS A 119 -14.60 6.98 33.95
C LYS A 119 -15.98 6.43 34.33
N LEU A 120 -16.54 5.52 33.52
CA LEU A 120 -17.83 4.90 33.81
C LEU A 120 -17.69 3.62 34.62
N VAL A 121 -16.53 2.96 34.55
CA VAL A 121 -16.24 1.69 35.23
C VAL A 121 -15.57 1.88 36.59
N LEU A 122 -14.83 2.98 36.78
CA LEU A 122 -14.23 3.41 38.05
C LEU A 122 -15.13 4.40 38.79
#